data_AF-A0A6N9ENZ0-F1
#
_entry.id   AF-A0A6N9ENZ0-F1
#
_cell.length_a   1.000
_cell.length_b   1.000
_cell.length_c   1.000
_cell.angle_alpha   90.00
_cell.angle_beta   90.00
_cell.angle_gamma   90.00
#
_symmetry.space_group_name_H-M   'P 1'
#
loop_
_entity.id
_entity.type
_entity.pdbx_description
1 polymer ?
#
loop_
_entity_poly.entity_id
_entity_poly.type
_entity_poly.pdbx_seq_one_letter_code
_entity_poly.pdbx_strand_id
1 'polypeptide(L)'
;MPPHLQETKRVVLDYHDALDSVCAASDATVDDIAKALGSCVSDDYFWRGMHPFYEQHGAADVANVFWQPLVRAMAPLQRRCDVFFAGDNDVDGGATTWACSMGNLIGRFDGPWLDIPPTRRVVQLRYAEFSRVAGGRIAETAMFLDLLSVMRQAGQFPLPPPTGQPGFYVGPRTGDGLLFGEQDPAEGRATLSVARRMAEDLSEANRIARESGEERLPHDVLARCWHEDMLWIGPDGIGSSYTIERYRQQHSLPFRFGLTDKEFHGHVARLAEGHYAAWFGWANVSHRPRGGFLGLPASGPTEMRVVDVYRRDGDKLADNWVFIDLLHWLSLQGLEPLERMRHQLGIKEF
;
A
#
# COMPACT_ATOMS: atom_id res chain seq x y z
N MET A 1 -7.13 -25.56 -8.29
CA MET A 1 -7.55 -24.17 -8.01
C MET A 1 -8.73 -23.80 -8.91
N PRO A 2 -9.61 -22.86 -8.56
CA PRO A 2 -10.64 -22.41 -9.49
C PRO A 2 -10.03 -21.79 -10.77
N PRO A 3 -10.46 -22.18 -11.98
CA PRO A 3 -9.89 -21.68 -13.24
C PRO A 3 -9.88 -20.15 -13.39
N HIS A 4 -10.85 -19.46 -12.77
CA HIS A 4 -10.99 -18.01 -12.86
C HIS A 4 -9.86 -17.24 -12.17
N LEU A 5 -9.15 -17.84 -11.20
CA LEU A 5 -7.98 -17.20 -10.59
C LEU A 5 -6.79 -17.12 -11.56
N GLN A 6 -6.58 -18.15 -12.38
CA GLN A 6 -5.56 -18.09 -13.45
C GLN A 6 -5.92 -17.06 -14.52
N GLU A 7 -7.20 -16.98 -14.88
CA GLU A 7 -7.68 -15.97 -15.82
C GLU A 7 -7.48 -14.55 -15.27
N THR A 8 -7.79 -14.33 -13.99
CA THR A 8 -7.58 -13.03 -13.32
C THR A 8 -6.11 -12.64 -13.34
N LYS A 9 -5.20 -13.58 -13.00
CA LYS A 9 -3.76 -13.34 -13.09
C LYS A 9 -3.34 -12.95 -14.51
N ARG A 10 -3.78 -13.69 -15.52
CA ARG A 10 -3.48 -13.38 -16.93
C ARG A 10 -3.95 -11.99 -17.32
N VAL A 11 -5.20 -11.62 -17.01
CA VAL A 11 -5.74 -10.29 -17.31
C VAL A 11 -4.89 -9.17 -16.69
N VAL A 12 -4.44 -9.35 -15.45
CA VAL A 12 -3.62 -8.35 -14.76
C VAL A 12 -2.18 -8.32 -15.28
N LEU A 13 -1.62 -9.46 -15.68
CA LEU A 13 -0.30 -9.51 -16.33
C LEU A 13 -0.34 -8.85 -17.71
N ASP A 14 -1.37 -9.13 -18.53
CA ASP A 14 -1.56 -8.51 -19.84
C ASP A 14 -1.70 -6.97 -19.68
N TYR A 15 -2.40 -6.51 -18.65
CA TYR A 15 -2.49 -5.10 -18.28
C TYR A 15 -1.13 -4.50 -17.90
N HIS A 16 -0.34 -5.18 -17.04
CA HIS A 16 0.99 -4.71 -16.69
C HIS A 16 1.90 -4.65 -17.91
N ASP A 17 1.90 -5.68 -18.76
CA ASP A 17 2.74 -5.74 -19.97
C ASP A 17 2.39 -4.61 -20.95
N ALA A 18 1.10 -4.37 -21.18
CA ALA A 18 0.64 -3.28 -22.06
C ALA A 18 1.07 -1.90 -21.52
N LEU A 19 0.92 -1.67 -20.22
CA LEU A 19 1.25 -0.41 -19.58
C LEU A 19 2.76 -0.19 -19.48
N ASP A 20 3.50 -1.19 -18.98
CA ASP A 20 4.94 -1.13 -18.80
C ASP A 20 5.66 -0.95 -20.15
N SER A 21 5.16 -1.56 -21.23
CA SER A 21 5.69 -1.36 -22.59
C SER A 21 5.62 0.09 -23.04
N VAL A 22 4.55 0.83 -22.71
CA VAL A 22 4.39 2.24 -23.07
C VAL A 22 5.17 3.13 -22.11
N CYS A 23 5.11 2.85 -20.80
CA CYS A 23 5.80 3.61 -19.76
C CYS A 23 7.34 3.48 -19.79
N ALA A 24 7.88 2.53 -20.54
CA ALA A 24 9.31 2.44 -20.84
C ALA A 24 9.80 3.58 -21.77
N ALA A 25 8.92 4.20 -22.55
CA ALA A 25 9.26 5.32 -23.42
C ALA A 25 9.15 6.66 -22.68
N SER A 26 10.17 7.52 -22.79
CA SER A 26 10.19 8.83 -22.10
C SER A 26 9.27 9.88 -22.70
N ASP A 27 8.80 9.65 -23.92
CA ASP A 27 7.94 10.52 -24.71
C ASP A 27 6.51 9.99 -24.86
N ALA A 28 6.15 8.92 -24.12
CA ALA A 28 4.79 8.38 -24.14
C ALA A 28 3.77 9.47 -23.78
N THR A 29 2.77 9.61 -24.64
CA THR A 29 1.72 10.61 -24.50
C THR A 29 0.58 10.09 -23.61
N VAL A 30 -0.32 11.00 -23.21
CA VAL A 30 -1.57 10.61 -22.53
C VAL A 30 -2.35 9.62 -23.38
N ASP A 31 -2.43 9.84 -24.70
CA ASP A 31 -3.20 8.99 -25.62
C ASP A 31 -2.59 7.59 -25.76
N ASP A 32 -1.25 7.47 -25.80
CA ASP A 32 -0.56 6.18 -25.85
C ASP A 32 -0.87 5.34 -24.59
N ILE A 33 -0.78 5.98 -23.42
CA ILE A 33 -1.05 5.36 -22.13
C ILE A 33 -2.54 5.02 -21.98
N ALA A 34 -3.43 5.94 -22.34
CA ALA A 34 -4.88 5.73 -22.28
C ALA A 34 -5.31 4.59 -23.20
N LYS A 35 -4.69 4.45 -24.39
CA LYS A 35 -4.94 3.33 -25.30
C LYS A 35 -4.48 2.00 -24.73
N ALA A 36 -3.29 1.96 -24.10
CA ALA A 36 -2.79 0.75 -23.45
C ALA A 36 -3.73 0.32 -22.31
N LEU A 37 -4.06 1.23 -21.39
CA LEU A 37 -5.00 0.99 -20.30
C LEU A 37 -6.38 0.55 -20.82
N GLY A 38 -6.95 1.31 -21.78
CA GLY A 38 -8.28 1.07 -22.35
C GLY A 38 -8.46 -0.29 -23.03
N SER A 39 -7.36 -0.92 -23.46
CA SER A 39 -7.40 -2.26 -24.03
C SER A 39 -7.62 -3.37 -22.99
N CYS A 40 -7.35 -3.09 -21.72
CA CYS A 40 -7.38 -4.07 -20.62
C CYS A 40 -8.47 -3.81 -19.58
N VAL A 41 -8.94 -2.56 -19.46
CA VAL A 41 -9.95 -2.16 -18.47
C VAL A 41 -11.38 -2.18 -19.05
N SER A 42 -12.39 -2.20 -18.18
CA SER A 42 -13.80 -2.09 -18.60
C SER A 42 -14.18 -0.65 -18.97
N ASP A 43 -15.30 -0.47 -19.67
CA ASP A 43 -15.80 0.86 -20.06
C ASP A 43 -16.17 1.73 -18.84
N ASP A 44 -16.58 1.10 -17.73
CA ASP A 44 -16.92 1.72 -16.44
C ASP A 44 -15.76 1.67 -15.43
N TYR A 45 -14.52 1.55 -15.92
CA TYR A 45 -13.32 1.40 -15.09
C TYR A 45 -13.23 2.46 -13.98
N PHE A 46 -13.07 1.98 -12.74
CA PHE A 46 -12.92 2.81 -11.56
C PHE A 46 -11.52 2.69 -10.96
N TRP A 47 -10.83 3.81 -10.74
CA TRP A 47 -9.49 3.79 -10.17
C TRP A 47 -9.43 4.63 -8.89
N ARG A 48 -8.84 4.08 -7.84
CA ARG A 48 -8.54 4.80 -6.60
C ARG A 48 -7.04 5.01 -6.47
N GLY A 49 -6.62 6.25 -6.41
CA GLY A 49 -5.25 6.64 -6.05
C GLY A 49 -5.20 7.30 -4.70
N MET A 50 -4.11 7.07 -3.98
CA MET A 50 -3.80 7.85 -2.78
C MET A 50 -3.79 9.35 -3.05
N HIS A 51 -3.86 10.16 -1.99
CA HIS A 51 -3.64 11.60 -2.10
C HIS A 51 -2.35 11.89 -2.91
N PRO A 52 -2.38 12.80 -3.89
CA PRO A 52 -3.48 13.72 -4.24
C PRO A 52 -4.35 13.24 -5.42
N PHE A 53 -4.25 11.98 -5.84
CA PHE A 53 -4.86 11.50 -7.08
C PHE A 53 -6.33 11.11 -6.93
N TYR A 54 -6.72 10.54 -5.79
CA TYR A 54 -8.11 10.17 -5.47
C TYR A 54 -8.78 9.28 -6.53
N GLU A 55 -10.11 9.27 -6.53
CA GLU A 55 -10.95 8.55 -7.46
C GLU A 55 -10.89 9.12 -8.88
N GLN A 56 -10.70 8.26 -9.88
CA GLN A 56 -10.67 8.58 -11.31
C GLN A 56 -11.57 7.58 -12.06
N HIS A 57 -12.12 8.01 -13.21
CA HIS A 57 -13.05 7.21 -14.01
C HIS A 57 -12.56 7.05 -15.45
N GLY A 58 -12.38 5.82 -15.89
CA GLY A 58 -11.91 5.51 -17.24
C GLY A 58 -10.40 5.67 -17.44
N ALA A 59 -9.91 5.06 -18.51
CA ALA A 59 -8.49 4.97 -18.82
C ALA A 59 -7.83 6.34 -19.09
N ALA A 60 -8.54 7.27 -19.72
CA ALA A 60 -8.01 8.58 -20.10
C ALA A 60 -7.70 9.45 -18.87
N ASP A 61 -8.58 9.48 -17.89
CA ASP A 61 -8.40 10.26 -16.66
C ASP A 61 -7.21 9.73 -15.86
N VAL A 62 -7.11 8.40 -15.72
CA VAL A 62 -5.98 7.76 -15.01
C VAL A 62 -4.65 7.99 -15.75
N ALA A 63 -4.65 7.92 -17.09
CA ALA A 63 -3.48 8.24 -17.90
C ALA A 63 -3.02 9.69 -17.69
N ASN A 64 -3.96 10.64 -17.72
CA ASN A 64 -3.69 12.07 -17.60
C ASN A 64 -3.24 12.48 -16.18
N VAL A 65 -3.93 11.98 -15.15
CA VAL A 65 -3.74 12.42 -13.76
C VAL A 65 -2.52 11.76 -13.11
N PHE A 66 -2.28 10.48 -13.40
CA PHE A 66 -1.26 9.69 -12.70
C PHE A 66 -0.10 9.27 -13.59
N TRP A 67 -0.37 8.46 -14.62
CA TRP A 67 0.69 7.76 -15.35
C TRP A 67 1.55 8.67 -16.22
N GLN A 68 0.94 9.57 -17.00
CA GLN A 68 1.72 10.44 -17.88
C GLN A 68 2.63 11.41 -17.09
N PRO A 69 2.15 12.08 -16.03
CA PRO A 69 3.04 12.89 -15.18
C PRO A 69 4.17 12.08 -14.56
N LEU A 70 3.90 10.84 -14.14
CA LEU A 70 4.92 9.95 -13.58
C LEU A 70 5.98 9.56 -14.64
N VAL A 71 5.54 9.14 -15.84
CA VAL A 71 6.43 8.78 -16.95
C VAL A 71 7.30 9.98 -17.34
N ARG A 72 6.71 11.16 -17.51
CA ARG A 72 7.46 12.38 -17.85
C ARG A 72 8.56 12.70 -16.84
N ALA A 73 8.32 12.41 -15.56
CA ALA A 73 9.27 12.69 -14.50
C ALA A 73 10.33 11.59 -14.33
N MET A 74 9.96 10.32 -14.52
CA MET A 74 10.72 9.18 -14.04
C MET A 74 11.11 8.14 -15.12
N ALA A 75 10.81 8.36 -16.40
CA ALA A 75 11.09 7.38 -17.45
C ALA A 75 12.60 7.17 -17.75
N PRO A 76 13.00 5.98 -18.25
CA PRO A 76 12.15 4.81 -18.50
C PRO A 76 11.70 4.16 -17.18
N LEU A 77 10.41 3.82 -17.07
CA LEU A 77 9.89 3.12 -15.90
C LEU A 77 10.10 1.61 -16.04
N GLN A 78 10.51 0.96 -14.94
CA GLN A 78 10.53 -0.48 -14.81
C GLN A 78 9.75 -0.89 -13.56
N ARG A 79 8.79 -1.80 -13.74
CA ARG A 79 8.13 -2.49 -12.64
C ARG A 79 9.00 -3.63 -12.13
N ARG A 80 9.15 -3.70 -10.81
CA ARG A 80 9.82 -4.76 -10.07
C ARG A 80 8.83 -5.29 -9.05
N CYS A 81 8.06 -6.28 -9.46
CA CYS A 81 7.06 -6.92 -8.61
C CYS A 81 7.76 -7.87 -7.63
N ASP A 82 7.43 -7.76 -6.34
CA ASP A 82 7.95 -8.60 -5.27
C ASP A 82 6.90 -9.63 -4.80
N VAL A 83 5.61 -9.28 -4.87
CA VAL A 83 4.48 -10.15 -4.53
C VAL A 83 3.39 -10.01 -5.58
N PHE A 84 2.93 -11.13 -6.14
CA PHE A 84 1.83 -11.20 -7.10
C PHE A 84 1.00 -12.45 -6.88
N PHE A 85 -0.31 -12.29 -6.69
CA PHE A 85 -1.25 -13.41 -6.56
C PHE A 85 -2.70 -12.95 -6.78
N ALA A 86 -3.63 -13.90 -6.91
CA ALA A 86 -5.05 -13.62 -7.06
C ALA A 86 -5.89 -14.42 -6.06
N GLY A 87 -7.05 -13.89 -5.70
CA GLY A 87 -7.98 -14.59 -4.82
C GLY A 87 -9.37 -14.00 -4.83
N ASP A 88 -10.31 -14.81 -4.38
CA ASP A 88 -11.69 -14.38 -4.17
C ASP A 88 -11.78 -13.50 -2.93
N ASN A 89 -12.62 -12.48 -3.02
CA ASN A 89 -12.78 -11.49 -1.98
C ASN A 89 -13.56 -12.07 -0.80
N ASP A 90 -12.86 -12.30 0.30
CA ASP A 90 -13.43 -12.82 1.53
C ASP A 90 -14.49 -11.89 2.16
N VAL A 91 -14.43 -10.58 1.87
CA VAL A 91 -15.39 -9.59 2.42
C VAL A 91 -16.79 -9.77 1.85
N ASP A 92 -16.91 -10.10 0.57
CA ASP A 92 -18.20 -10.24 -0.13
C ASP A 92 -18.64 -11.71 -0.30
N GLY A 93 -18.02 -12.62 0.46
CA GLY A 93 -18.31 -14.05 0.39
C GLY A 93 -17.76 -14.73 -0.86
N GLY A 94 -16.75 -14.13 -1.51
CA GLY A 94 -16.13 -14.63 -2.73
C GLY A 94 -16.90 -14.30 -4.00
N ALA A 95 -17.74 -13.26 -3.98
CA ALA A 95 -18.52 -12.81 -5.11
C ALA A 95 -17.66 -12.05 -6.14
N THR A 96 -16.58 -11.40 -5.71
CA THR A 96 -15.63 -10.73 -6.61
C THR A 96 -14.23 -11.35 -6.52
N THR A 97 -13.49 -11.27 -7.63
CA THR A 97 -12.11 -11.76 -7.71
C THR A 97 -11.15 -10.61 -7.93
N TRP A 98 -10.06 -10.62 -7.17
CA TRP A 98 -9.04 -9.58 -7.19
C TRP A 98 -7.66 -10.20 -7.41
N ALA A 99 -6.75 -9.42 -7.96
CA ALA A 99 -5.32 -9.67 -7.88
C ALA A 99 -4.64 -8.60 -7.03
N CYS A 100 -3.57 -8.99 -6.34
CA CYS A 100 -2.65 -8.09 -5.66
C CYS A 100 -1.30 -8.13 -6.37
N SER A 101 -0.73 -6.96 -6.64
CA SER A 101 0.62 -6.74 -7.16
C SER A 101 1.31 -5.74 -6.24
N MET A 102 2.44 -6.09 -5.65
CA MET A 102 3.18 -5.22 -4.75
C MET A 102 4.67 -5.28 -5.07
N GLY A 103 5.31 -4.11 -5.09
CA GLY A 103 6.74 -4.01 -5.29
C GLY A 103 7.16 -2.57 -5.51
N ASN A 104 7.92 -2.35 -6.57
CA ASN A 104 8.56 -1.08 -6.86
C ASN A 104 8.44 -0.71 -8.34
N LEU A 105 8.12 0.55 -8.62
CA LEU A 105 8.43 1.19 -9.88
C LEU A 105 9.79 1.87 -9.72
N ILE A 106 10.72 1.62 -10.63
CA ILE A 106 12.01 2.31 -10.66
C ILE A 106 12.16 3.11 -11.94
N GLY A 107 12.91 4.21 -11.85
CA GLY A 107 13.07 5.13 -12.97
C GLY A 107 14.23 6.09 -12.77
N ARG A 108 14.45 6.98 -13.76
CA ARG A 108 15.40 8.09 -13.65
C ARG A 108 14.63 9.37 -13.34
N PHE A 109 14.86 9.96 -12.17
CA PHE A 109 14.09 11.13 -11.76
C PHE A 109 14.65 12.42 -12.36
N ASP A 110 14.27 12.68 -13.62
CA ASP A 110 14.83 13.74 -14.47
C ASP A 110 13.91 14.95 -14.63
N GLY A 111 12.61 14.80 -14.36
CA GLY A 111 11.62 15.89 -14.36
C GLY A 111 10.87 16.00 -13.03
N PRO A 112 10.23 17.14 -12.73
CA PRO A 112 9.44 17.28 -11.52
C PRO A 112 8.19 16.38 -11.57
N TRP A 113 7.85 15.75 -10.45
CA TRP A 113 6.59 15.02 -10.26
C TRP A 113 5.89 15.54 -9.02
N LEU A 114 4.65 16.03 -9.16
CA LEU A 114 3.95 16.76 -8.08
C LEU A 114 4.78 17.92 -7.51
N ASP A 115 5.60 18.54 -8.36
CA ASP A 115 6.58 19.58 -8.04
C ASP A 115 7.74 19.13 -7.13
N ILE A 116 7.86 17.84 -6.82
CA ILE A 116 9.03 17.29 -6.15
C ILE A 116 10.23 17.47 -7.10
N PRO A 117 11.33 18.11 -6.65
CA PRO A 117 12.45 18.43 -7.52
C PRO A 117 13.16 17.14 -7.99
N PRO A 118 13.53 17.05 -9.28
CA PRO A 118 14.24 15.89 -9.80
C PRO A 118 15.64 15.76 -9.18
N THR A 119 16.05 14.53 -8.90
CA THR A 119 17.38 14.25 -8.32
C THR A 119 18.45 13.96 -9.36
N ARG A 120 18.05 13.72 -10.63
CA ARG A 120 18.92 13.24 -11.72
C ARG A 120 19.63 11.93 -11.37
N ARG A 121 18.97 11.11 -10.54
CA ARG A 121 19.44 9.80 -10.07
C ARG A 121 18.32 8.78 -10.23
N VAL A 122 18.64 7.52 -9.94
CA VAL A 122 17.59 6.49 -9.78
C VAL A 122 16.63 6.89 -8.67
N VAL A 123 15.34 6.64 -8.88
CA VAL A 123 14.28 6.77 -7.88
C VAL A 123 13.53 5.44 -7.79
N GLN A 124 13.11 5.11 -6.58
CA GLN A 124 12.27 3.96 -6.27
C GLN A 124 10.93 4.47 -5.73
N LEU A 125 9.84 4.12 -6.40
CA LEU A 125 8.47 4.37 -5.97
C LEU A 125 7.83 3.03 -5.60
N ARG A 126 7.61 2.80 -4.31
CA ARG A 126 6.89 1.61 -3.86
C ARG A 126 5.43 1.68 -4.25
N TYR A 127 4.86 0.52 -4.58
CA TYR A 127 3.45 0.39 -4.84
C TYR A 127 2.84 -0.88 -4.23
N ALA A 128 1.54 -0.80 -3.91
CA ALA A 128 0.63 -1.93 -3.80
C ALA A 128 -0.59 -1.63 -4.65
N GLU A 129 -0.90 -2.52 -5.58
CA GLU A 129 -1.96 -2.42 -6.57
C GLU A 129 -2.92 -3.59 -6.39
N PHE A 130 -4.21 -3.28 -6.24
CA PHE A 130 -5.29 -4.26 -6.20
C PHE A 130 -6.16 -4.08 -7.42
N SER A 131 -6.37 -5.13 -8.20
CA SER A 131 -7.15 -5.08 -9.43
C SER A 131 -8.31 -6.06 -9.38
N ARG A 132 -9.55 -5.57 -9.41
CA ARG A 132 -10.75 -6.41 -9.53
C ARG A 132 -10.97 -6.76 -10.99
N VAL A 133 -11.08 -8.06 -11.27
CA VAL A 133 -11.34 -8.56 -12.61
C VAL A 133 -12.81 -8.95 -12.74
N ALA A 134 -13.46 -8.48 -13.79
CA ALA A 134 -14.82 -8.84 -14.16
C ALA A 134 -14.97 -8.86 -15.68
N GLY A 135 -15.62 -9.89 -16.22
CA GLY A 135 -15.82 -10.01 -17.67
C GLY A 135 -14.52 -10.05 -18.49
N GLY A 136 -13.44 -10.62 -17.94
CA GLY A 136 -12.14 -10.71 -18.60
C GLY A 136 -11.38 -9.38 -18.70
N ARG A 137 -11.80 -8.35 -17.95
CA ARG A 137 -11.18 -7.02 -17.92
C ARG A 137 -11.01 -6.54 -16.48
N ILE A 138 -10.13 -5.58 -16.27
CA ILE A 138 -10.01 -4.91 -14.97
C ILE A 138 -11.14 -3.89 -14.86
N ALA A 139 -12.05 -4.11 -13.92
CA ALA A 139 -13.16 -3.19 -13.68
C ALA A 139 -12.81 -2.13 -12.63
N GLU A 140 -11.85 -2.43 -11.76
CA GLU A 140 -11.49 -1.54 -10.68
C GLU A 140 -10.06 -1.74 -10.21
N THR A 141 -9.38 -0.64 -9.90
CA THR A 141 -8.02 -0.66 -9.36
C THR A 141 -7.90 0.23 -8.13
N ALA A 142 -7.15 -0.21 -7.14
CA ALA A 142 -6.69 0.64 -6.04
C ALA A 142 -5.16 0.66 -6.01
N MET A 143 -4.57 1.84 -6.16
CA MET A 143 -3.13 2.10 -6.26
C MET A 143 -2.64 2.85 -5.02
N PHE A 144 -1.85 2.16 -4.20
CA PHE A 144 -1.24 2.66 -2.97
C PHE A 144 0.25 2.88 -3.20
N LEU A 145 0.77 4.04 -2.79
CA LEU A 145 2.13 4.50 -3.08
C LEU A 145 2.79 5.12 -1.86
N ASP A 146 4.11 5.02 -1.75
CA ASP A 146 4.87 5.73 -0.70
C ASP A 146 5.46 7.04 -1.23
N LEU A 147 4.63 8.09 -1.31
CA LEU A 147 5.05 9.39 -1.84
C LEU A 147 6.04 10.11 -0.92
N LEU A 148 5.97 9.88 0.41
CA LEU A 148 6.97 10.37 1.35
C LEU A 148 8.36 9.80 1.05
N SER A 149 8.42 8.58 0.50
CA SER A 149 9.69 7.99 0.05
C SER A 149 10.34 8.76 -1.10
N VAL A 150 9.55 9.20 -2.07
CA VAL A 150 10.04 10.02 -3.18
C VAL A 150 10.50 11.39 -2.66
N MET A 151 9.73 12.01 -1.77
CA MET A 151 10.12 13.27 -1.12
C MET A 151 11.43 13.11 -0.33
N ARG A 152 11.63 12.00 0.40
CA ARG A 152 12.89 11.72 1.10
C ARG A 152 14.07 11.55 0.14
N GLN A 153 13.89 10.78 -0.94
CA GLN A 153 14.92 10.59 -1.96
C GLN A 153 15.33 11.93 -2.63
N ALA A 154 14.40 12.88 -2.71
CA ALA A 154 14.63 14.24 -3.20
C ALA A 154 15.14 15.24 -2.16
N GLY A 155 15.35 14.82 -0.90
CA GLY A 155 15.77 15.69 0.19
C GLY A 155 14.70 16.67 0.68
N GLN A 156 13.42 16.40 0.38
CA GLN A 156 12.26 17.23 0.73
C GLN A 156 11.37 16.56 1.81
N PHE A 157 11.96 15.81 2.75
CA PHE A 157 11.18 15.06 3.73
C PHE A 157 10.49 15.98 4.76
N PRO A 158 9.15 15.92 4.91
CA PRO A 158 8.39 16.92 5.67
C PRO A 158 8.19 16.58 7.16
N LEU A 159 8.58 15.38 7.59
CA LEU A 159 8.32 14.80 8.91
C LEU A 159 9.60 14.72 9.77
N PRO A 160 9.47 14.60 11.11
CA PRO A 160 10.61 14.29 11.98
C PRO A 160 11.22 12.91 11.68
N PRO A 161 12.37 12.57 12.30
CA PRO A 161 12.93 11.22 12.18
C PRO A 161 11.88 10.13 12.48
N PRO A 162 11.73 9.13 11.60
CA PRO A 162 10.80 8.02 11.80
C PRO A 162 11.24 7.14 12.97
N THR A 163 10.28 6.40 13.54
CA THR A 163 10.50 5.51 14.69
C THR A 163 11.14 4.18 14.29
N GLY A 164 10.89 3.70 13.07
CA GLY A 164 11.56 2.59 12.41
C GLY A 164 12.57 3.06 11.35
N GLN A 165 13.13 2.11 10.59
CA GLN A 165 14.13 2.39 9.55
C GLN A 165 13.46 2.79 8.22
N PRO A 166 13.60 4.04 7.74
CA PRO A 166 13.09 4.45 6.43
C PRO A 166 13.97 3.87 5.31
N GLY A 167 13.38 3.70 4.14
CA GLY A 167 14.05 3.19 2.94
C GLY A 167 14.45 1.72 2.99
N PHE A 168 14.01 0.97 4.01
CA PHE A 168 14.25 -0.46 4.10
C PHE A 168 13.08 -1.22 3.48
N TYR A 169 13.25 -1.60 2.22
CA TYR A 169 12.23 -2.28 1.43
C TYR A 169 12.83 -3.53 0.81
N VAL A 170 12.39 -4.68 1.30
CA VAL A 170 12.84 -5.99 0.82
C VAL A 170 11.63 -6.80 0.41
N GLY A 171 11.76 -7.58 -0.65
CA GLY A 171 10.77 -8.58 -1.01
C GLY A 171 10.79 -9.78 -0.03
N PRO A 172 9.93 -10.78 -0.26
CA PRO A 172 9.88 -11.97 0.58
C PRO A 172 11.23 -12.70 0.64
N ARG A 173 11.67 -13.07 1.84
CA ARG A 173 12.94 -13.81 2.08
C ARG A 173 13.06 -15.08 1.23
N THR A 174 11.93 -15.73 0.97
CA THR A 174 11.79 -17.00 0.25
C THR A 174 11.95 -16.86 -1.26
N GLY A 175 11.81 -15.65 -1.82
CA GLY A 175 11.86 -15.43 -3.27
C GLY A 175 10.70 -16.04 -4.06
N ASP A 176 9.62 -16.47 -3.39
CA ASP A 176 8.45 -17.15 -3.97
C ASP A 176 7.19 -16.27 -4.00
N GLY A 177 7.34 -14.94 -3.90
CA GLY A 177 6.22 -14.01 -3.88
C GLY A 177 5.42 -13.90 -5.17
N LEU A 178 5.97 -14.37 -6.29
CA LEU A 178 5.35 -14.29 -7.61
C LEU A 178 4.60 -15.59 -7.94
N LEU A 179 3.34 -15.69 -7.47
CA LEU A 179 2.49 -16.86 -7.66
C LEU A 179 1.83 -16.83 -9.05
N PHE A 180 2.59 -17.04 -10.13
CA PHE A 180 2.01 -17.08 -11.48
C PHE A 180 1.19 -18.36 -11.72
N GLY A 181 1.71 -19.51 -11.28
CA GLY A 181 1.07 -20.81 -11.48
C GLY A 181 -0.09 -21.09 -10.54
N GLU A 182 -0.69 -22.27 -10.70
CA GLU A 182 -1.71 -22.77 -9.78
C GLU A 182 -1.13 -23.03 -8.39
N GLN A 183 -1.93 -22.77 -7.36
CA GLN A 183 -1.60 -23.03 -5.96
C GLN A 183 -2.57 -24.03 -5.35
N ASP A 184 -2.14 -24.72 -4.29
CA ASP A 184 -3.06 -25.54 -3.49
C ASP A 184 -4.06 -24.61 -2.77
N PRO A 185 -5.38 -24.75 -3.00
CA PRO A 185 -6.39 -23.96 -2.30
C PRO A 185 -6.36 -24.12 -0.78
N ALA A 186 -5.84 -25.23 -0.25
CA ALA A 186 -5.67 -25.43 1.19
C ALA A 186 -4.70 -24.43 1.80
N GLU A 187 -3.62 -24.09 1.10
CA GLU A 187 -2.61 -23.13 1.57
C GLU A 187 -3.19 -21.71 1.68
N GLY A 188 -3.95 -21.28 0.66
CA GLY A 188 -4.64 -19.99 0.69
C GLY A 188 -5.64 -19.87 1.86
N ARG A 189 -6.43 -20.94 2.11
CA ARG A 189 -7.34 -21.00 3.26
C ARG A 189 -6.59 -20.94 4.60
N ALA A 190 -5.47 -21.65 4.71
CA ALA A 190 -4.63 -21.63 5.91
C ALA A 190 -4.06 -20.22 6.16
N THR A 191 -3.56 -19.56 5.11
CA THR A 191 -3.05 -18.18 5.19
C THR A 191 -4.11 -17.19 5.65
N LEU A 192 -5.29 -17.23 5.03
CA LEU A 192 -6.41 -16.39 5.42
C LEU A 192 -6.84 -16.64 6.86
N SER A 193 -6.85 -17.90 7.31
CA SER A 193 -7.19 -18.27 8.69
C SER A 193 -6.21 -17.69 9.71
N VAL A 194 -4.89 -17.75 9.46
CA VAL A 194 -3.88 -17.13 10.35
C VAL A 194 -4.07 -15.61 10.40
N ALA A 195 -4.25 -14.97 9.25
CA ALA A 195 -4.44 -13.52 9.18
C ALA A 195 -5.71 -13.08 9.92
N ARG A 196 -6.83 -13.81 9.78
CA ARG A 196 -8.06 -13.55 10.54
C ARG A 196 -7.85 -13.66 12.05
N ARG A 197 -7.19 -14.73 12.54
CA ARG A 197 -6.86 -14.87 13.96
C ARG A 197 -6.01 -13.71 14.47
N MET A 198 -5.03 -13.26 13.69
CA MET A 198 -4.22 -12.08 14.01
C MET A 198 -5.08 -10.82 14.18
N ALA A 199 -6.02 -10.58 13.27
CA ALA A 199 -6.94 -9.44 13.37
C ALA A 199 -7.87 -9.53 14.60
N GLU A 200 -8.32 -10.73 14.95
CA GLU A 200 -9.10 -11.01 16.16
C GLU A 200 -8.28 -10.71 17.43
N ASP A 201 -7.05 -11.21 17.51
CA ASP A 201 -6.12 -10.94 18.63
C ASP A 201 -5.87 -9.43 18.82
N LEU A 202 -5.66 -8.68 17.73
CA LEU A 202 -5.49 -7.23 17.79
C LEU A 202 -6.76 -6.48 18.18
N SER A 203 -7.92 -6.93 17.71
CA SER A 203 -9.22 -6.35 18.05
C SER A 203 -9.54 -6.53 19.53
N GLU A 204 -9.26 -7.71 20.07
CA GLU A 204 -9.40 -8.01 21.49
C GLU A 204 -8.43 -7.18 22.34
N ALA A 205 -7.17 -7.07 21.92
CA ALA A 205 -6.20 -6.21 22.61
C ALA A 205 -6.61 -4.72 22.60
N ASN A 206 -7.25 -4.24 21.54
CA ASN A 206 -7.83 -2.88 21.50
C ASN A 206 -9.01 -2.74 22.46
N ARG A 207 -9.87 -3.76 22.59
CA ARG A 207 -10.97 -3.77 23.56
C ARG A 207 -10.43 -3.70 24.99
N ILE A 208 -9.47 -4.56 25.35
CA ILE A 208 -8.82 -4.57 26.67
C ILE A 208 -8.16 -3.23 26.97
N ALA A 209 -7.45 -2.64 26.01
CA ALA A 209 -6.81 -1.33 26.18
C ALA A 209 -7.83 -0.22 26.48
N ARG A 210 -8.99 -0.22 25.81
CA ARG A 210 -10.08 0.74 26.07
C ARG A 210 -10.69 0.59 27.47
N GLU A 211 -10.81 -0.63 27.96
CA GLU A 211 -11.43 -0.92 29.27
C GLU A 211 -10.48 -0.70 30.44
N SER A 212 -9.20 -1.06 30.28
CA SER A 212 -8.20 -1.01 31.34
C SER A 212 -7.34 0.25 31.34
N GLY A 213 -7.24 0.95 30.21
CA GLY A 213 -6.28 2.04 29.98
C GLY A 213 -4.86 1.57 29.67
N GLU A 214 -4.59 0.26 29.64
CA GLU A 214 -3.27 -0.28 29.29
C GLU A 214 -3.10 -0.35 27.78
N GLU A 215 -2.38 0.63 27.23
CA GLU A 215 -2.12 0.74 25.79
C GLU A 215 -0.98 -0.18 25.32
N ARG A 216 -0.25 -0.87 26.20
CA ARG A 216 0.84 -1.77 25.75
C ARG A 216 0.25 -3.09 25.25
N LEU A 217 0.52 -3.39 23.98
CA LEU A 217 0.27 -4.72 23.41
C LEU A 217 1.26 -5.73 24.01
N PRO A 218 0.82 -6.79 24.70
CA PRO A 218 1.69 -7.83 25.22
C PRO A 218 2.43 -8.59 24.10
N HIS A 219 3.64 -9.07 24.38
CA HIS A 219 4.44 -9.83 23.41
C HIS A 219 3.80 -11.17 23.07
N ASP A 220 3.24 -11.86 24.07
CA ASP A 220 2.60 -13.18 23.93
C ASP A 220 1.37 -13.13 23.02
N VAL A 221 0.63 -12.01 23.00
CA VAL A 221 -0.50 -11.81 22.08
C VAL A 221 0.00 -11.79 20.63
N LEU A 222 1.09 -11.08 20.33
CA LEU A 222 1.68 -11.07 18.98
C LEU A 222 2.28 -12.43 18.62
N ALA A 223 2.99 -13.07 19.55
CA ALA A 223 3.69 -14.34 19.31
C ALA A 223 2.77 -15.52 18.98
N ARG A 224 1.46 -15.40 19.20
CA ARG A 224 0.45 -16.39 18.75
C ARG A 224 0.37 -16.49 17.23
N CYS A 225 0.43 -15.35 16.55
CA CYS A 225 0.22 -15.26 15.11
C CYS A 225 1.46 -14.80 14.34
N TRP A 226 2.51 -14.30 15.01
CA TRP A 226 3.73 -13.79 14.38
C TRP A 226 4.96 -14.57 14.80
N HIS A 227 5.89 -14.74 13.86
CA HIS A 227 7.25 -15.19 14.17
C HIS A 227 8.00 -14.15 14.99
N GLU A 228 8.91 -14.61 15.86
CA GLU A 228 9.71 -13.73 16.72
C GLU A 228 10.57 -12.75 15.92
N ASP A 229 11.04 -13.17 14.76
CA ASP A 229 11.86 -12.43 13.81
C ASP A 229 11.04 -11.80 12.67
N MET A 230 9.74 -11.53 12.89
CA MET A 230 8.91 -10.93 11.86
C MET A 230 9.43 -9.58 11.34
N LEU A 231 9.19 -9.29 10.06
CA LEU A 231 9.42 -7.99 9.45
C LEU A 231 8.11 -7.22 9.28
N TRP A 232 8.09 -6.00 9.82
CA TRP A 232 7.04 -5.03 9.51
C TRP A 232 7.65 -3.91 8.67
N ILE A 233 7.21 -3.78 7.42
CA ILE A 233 7.77 -2.88 6.41
C ILE A 233 6.74 -1.79 6.09
N GLY A 234 6.80 -0.72 6.87
CA GLY A 234 5.89 0.42 6.77
C GLY A 234 6.26 1.44 5.70
N PRO A 235 5.45 2.52 5.58
CA PRO A 235 5.77 3.69 4.76
C PRO A 235 6.90 4.53 5.39
N ASP A 236 7.58 5.35 4.60
CA ASP A 236 8.78 6.09 5.02
C ASP A 236 8.57 7.08 6.17
N GLY A 237 7.34 7.54 6.40
CA GLY A 237 6.98 8.33 7.58
C GLY A 237 7.10 7.58 8.91
N ILE A 238 7.01 6.25 8.89
CA ILE A 238 7.09 5.37 10.07
C ILE A 238 8.37 4.52 10.04
N GLY A 239 8.72 4.00 8.87
CA GLY A 239 9.87 3.11 8.65
C GLY A 239 9.60 1.64 9.02
N SER A 240 10.59 0.78 8.76
CA SER A 240 10.50 -0.66 8.96
C SER A 240 11.07 -1.11 10.31
N SER A 241 10.60 -2.24 10.83
CA SER A 241 11.07 -2.85 12.08
C SER A 241 11.29 -4.35 11.91
N TYR A 242 12.19 -4.91 12.72
CA TYR A 242 12.58 -6.32 12.69
C TYR A 242 12.50 -6.92 14.09
N THR A 243 11.78 -8.03 14.23
CA THR A 243 11.34 -8.70 15.47
C THR A 243 10.07 -8.12 16.11
N ILE A 244 9.36 -8.96 16.87
CA ILE A 244 8.20 -8.53 17.67
C ILE A 244 8.57 -7.40 18.64
N GLU A 245 9.76 -7.46 19.26
CA GLU A 245 10.21 -6.43 20.21
C GLU A 245 10.29 -5.05 19.54
N ARG A 246 10.96 -4.96 18.38
CA ARG A 246 11.12 -3.70 17.68
C ARG A 246 9.83 -3.25 17.00
N TYR A 247 9.03 -4.16 16.47
CA TYR A 247 7.68 -3.81 16.00
C TYR A 247 6.84 -3.13 17.09
N ARG A 248 6.88 -3.66 18.31
CA ARG A 248 6.19 -3.05 19.45
C ARG A 248 6.72 -1.64 19.72
N GLN A 249 8.04 -1.48 19.85
CA GLN A 249 8.65 -0.19 20.21
C GLN A 249 8.54 0.87 19.10
N GLN A 250 8.68 0.46 17.84
CA GLN A 250 8.85 1.36 16.70
C GLN A 250 7.55 1.59 15.93
N HIS A 251 6.53 0.75 16.08
CA HIS A 251 5.24 0.95 15.43
C HIS A 251 4.06 0.86 16.40
N SER A 252 3.87 -0.29 17.06
CA SER A 252 2.65 -0.54 17.84
C SER A 252 2.47 0.46 18.98
N LEU A 253 3.51 0.74 19.77
CA LEU A 253 3.45 1.69 20.88
C LEU A 253 3.28 3.14 20.40
N PRO A 254 4.05 3.67 19.44
CA PRO A 254 3.79 4.99 18.86
C PRO A 254 2.35 5.16 18.36
N PHE A 255 1.81 4.15 17.67
CA PHE A 255 0.44 4.16 17.16
C PHE A 255 -0.61 4.08 18.29
N ARG A 256 -0.36 3.24 19.31
CA ARG A 256 -1.28 3.05 20.44
C ARG A 256 -1.30 4.26 21.38
N PHE A 257 -0.15 4.83 21.71
CA PHE A 257 -0.08 6.02 22.57
C PHE A 257 -0.44 7.32 21.86
N GLY A 258 -0.09 7.44 20.57
CA GLY A 258 -0.32 8.66 19.80
C GLY A 258 -1.75 8.83 19.29
N LEU A 259 -2.53 7.75 19.22
CA LEU A 259 -3.90 7.74 18.68
C LEU A 259 -4.87 7.14 19.71
N THR A 260 -6.12 7.60 19.75
CA THR A 260 -7.21 7.04 20.59
C THR A 260 -8.45 6.80 19.75
N ASP A 261 -9.49 6.23 20.35
CA ASP A 261 -10.83 6.10 19.76
C ASP A 261 -10.77 5.34 18.42
N LYS A 262 -9.88 4.33 18.37
CA LYS A 262 -9.62 3.54 17.17
C LYS A 262 -10.83 2.66 16.86
N GLU A 263 -11.44 2.88 15.72
CA GLU A 263 -12.56 2.10 15.19
C GLU A 263 -12.22 1.59 13.80
N PHE A 264 -12.52 0.31 13.56
CA PHE A 264 -12.25 -0.35 12.28
C PHE A 264 -13.54 -0.49 11.49
N HIS A 265 -13.56 0.04 10.26
CA HIS A 265 -14.74 0.13 9.40
C HIS A 265 -14.83 -0.97 8.34
N GLY A 266 -13.92 -1.95 8.38
CA GLY A 266 -13.88 -3.05 7.41
C GLY A 266 -12.84 -2.85 6.30
N HIS A 267 -12.77 -3.82 5.40
CA HIS A 267 -11.92 -3.75 4.21
C HIS A 267 -12.81 -3.75 2.95
N VAL A 268 -12.29 -3.23 1.84
CA VAL A 268 -12.94 -3.35 0.53
C VAL A 268 -12.68 -4.74 -0.03
N ALA A 269 -11.41 -5.19 0.00
CA ALA A 269 -11.05 -6.54 -0.39
C ALA A 269 -10.12 -7.21 0.61
N ARG A 270 -10.30 -8.52 0.76
CA ARG A 270 -9.39 -9.43 1.47
C ARG A 270 -9.23 -10.69 0.63
N LEU A 271 -8.01 -10.98 0.19
CA LEU A 271 -7.73 -12.14 -0.64
C LEU A 271 -6.49 -12.88 -0.15
N ALA A 272 -6.38 -14.16 -0.45
CA ALA A 272 -5.25 -14.99 -0.12
C ALA A 272 -5.01 -16.09 -1.16
N GLU A 273 -3.75 -16.41 -1.41
CA GLU A 273 -3.32 -17.51 -2.27
C GLU A 273 -1.96 -18.02 -1.84
N GLY A 274 -1.77 -19.35 -1.81
CA GLY A 274 -0.54 -19.94 -1.30
C GLY A 274 -0.22 -19.42 0.11
N HIS A 275 0.98 -18.89 0.29
CA HIS A 275 1.44 -18.33 1.56
C HIS A 275 1.21 -16.82 1.71
N TYR A 276 0.46 -16.19 0.80
CA TYR A 276 0.27 -14.74 0.77
C TYR A 276 -1.18 -14.33 1.00
N ALA A 277 -1.37 -13.20 1.67
CA ALA A 277 -2.66 -12.55 1.82
C ALA A 277 -2.50 -11.04 1.69
N ALA A 278 -3.54 -10.36 1.19
CA ALA A 278 -3.50 -8.92 1.00
C ALA A 278 -4.87 -8.32 1.25
N TRP A 279 -4.90 -7.24 2.02
CA TRP A 279 -6.11 -6.54 2.44
C TRP A 279 -5.95 -5.05 2.14
N PHE A 280 -7.03 -4.40 1.70
CA PHE A 280 -7.05 -2.95 1.60
C PHE A 280 -8.39 -2.35 2.01
N GLY A 281 -8.34 -1.09 2.45
CA GLY A 281 -9.52 -0.32 2.83
C GLY A 281 -9.47 1.14 2.36
N TRP A 282 -10.63 1.83 2.38
CA TRP A 282 -10.78 3.14 1.76
C TRP A 282 -11.95 4.00 2.31
N ALA A 283 -11.81 4.74 3.41
CA ALA A 283 -10.89 4.55 4.53
C ALA A 283 -11.39 3.42 5.45
N ASN A 284 -10.50 2.79 6.22
CA ASN A 284 -10.82 1.59 7.00
C ASN A 284 -10.59 1.71 8.51
N VAL A 285 -9.94 2.79 8.96
CA VAL A 285 -9.74 3.03 10.39
C VAL A 285 -10.03 4.49 10.67
N SER A 286 -10.87 4.78 11.66
CA SER A 286 -10.99 6.11 12.25
C SER A 286 -10.34 6.12 13.64
N HIS A 287 -9.89 7.30 14.05
CA HIS A 287 -9.24 7.52 15.33
C HIS A 287 -9.16 9.01 15.65
N ARG A 288 -8.66 9.35 16.84
CA ARG A 288 -8.34 10.72 17.25
C ARG A 288 -6.87 10.82 17.68
N PRO A 289 -6.06 11.74 17.11
CA PRO A 289 -4.69 11.94 17.57
C PRO A 289 -4.62 12.58 18.96
N ARG A 290 -3.85 11.97 19.87
CA ARG A 290 -3.47 12.52 21.19
C ARG A 290 -2.21 13.40 21.14
N GLY A 291 -1.58 13.49 19.97
CA GLY A 291 -0.30 14.14 19.75
C GLY A 291 0.88 13.17 19.81
N GLY A 292 2.00 13.57 19.22
CA GLY A 292 3.24 12.79 19.14
C GLY A 292 3.34 11.84 17.95
N PHE A 293 2.22 11.31 17.43
CA PHE A 293 2.24 10.48 16.23
C PHE A 293 2.74 11.31 15.02
N LEU A 294 3.81 10.84 14.38
CA LEU A 294 4.55 11.57 13.32
C LEU A 294 5.02 12.98 13.73
N GLY A 295 5.14 13.25 15.05
CA GLY A 295 5.51 14.55 15.60
C GLY A 295 4.44 15.64 15.49
N LEU A 296 3.19 15.28 15.18
CA LEU A 296 2.08 16.23 15.11
C LEU A 296 1.41 16.45 16.48
N PRO A 297 0.76 17.61 16.69
CA PRO A 297 -0.04 17.86 17.90
C PRO A 297 -1.32 17.00 17.92
N ALA A 298 -2.02 17.03 19.06
CA ALA A 298 -3.37 16.47 19.14
C ALA A 298 -4.33 17.23 18.21
N SER A 299 -5.36 16.55 17.72
CA SER A 299 -6.32 17.10 16.76
C SER A 299 -7.72 16.44 16.89
N GLY A 300 -8.63 16.79 15.98
CA GLY A 300 -9.96 16.19 15.91
C GLY A 300 -9.98 14.74 15.43
N PRO A 301 -11.16 14.10 15.40
CA PRO A 301 -11.33 12.80 14.76
C PRO A 301 -10.89 12.82 13.30
N THR A 302 -10.30 11.72 12.84
CA THR A 302 -9.73 11.58 11.50
C THR A 302 -9.73 10.11 11.08
N GLU A 303 -9.24 9.81 9.87
CA GLU A 303 -9.25 8.48 9.28
C GLU A 303 -7.95 8.12 8.55
N MET A 304 -7.72 6.82 8.33
CA MET A 304 -6.63 6.30 7.51
C MET A 304 -7.13 5.32 6.45
N ARG A 305 -6.44 5.34 5.31
CA ARG A 305 -6.53 4.34 4.24
C ARG A 305 -5.28 3.47 4.33
N VAL A 306 -5.47 2.18 4.58
CA VAL A 306 -4.38 1.24 4.86
C VAL A 306 -4.47 0.00 3.97
N VAL A 307 -3.30 -0.45 3.51
CA VAL A 307 -3.08 -1.74 2.86
C VAL A 307 -2.13 -2.55 3.72
N ASP A 308 -2.41 -3.84 3.81
CA ASP A 308 -1.50 -4.83 4.35
C ASP A 308 -1.32 -5.97 3.35
N VAL A 309 -0.07 -6.31 3.05
CA VAL A 309 0.31 -7.55 2.35
C VAL A 309 1.11 -8.40 3.34
N TYR A 310 0.78 -9.68 3.44
CA TYR A 310 1.32 -10.61 4.40
C TYR A 310 1.99 -11.80 3.72
N ARG A 311 3.06 -12.32 4.32
CA ARG A 311 3.55 -13.68 4.09
C ARG A 311 3.36 -14.52 5.34
N ARG A 312 2.79 -15.72 5.16
CA ARG A 312 2.76 -16.79 6.16
C ARG A 312 3.97 -17.71 6.00
N ASP A 313 4.48 -18.20 7.13
CA ASP A 313 5.51 -19.23 7.21
C ASP A 313 5.06 -20.25 8.28
N GLY A 314 4.72 -21.47 7.83
CA GLY A 314 4.09 -22.47 8.70
C GLY A 314 2.73 -21.99 9.22
N ASP A 315 2.55 -21.96 10.54
CA ASP A 315 1.31 -21.58 11.22
C ASP A 315 1.24 -20.09 11.63
N LYS A 316 2.24 -19.29 11.25
CA LYS A 316 2.40 -17.88 11.65
C LYS A 316 2.73 -16.96 10.49
N LEU A 317 2.48 -15.67 10.67
CA LEU A 317 2.91 -14.60 9.79
C LEU A 317 4.38 -14.26 10.04
N ALA A 318 5.11 -13.98 8.98
CA ALA A 318 6.54 -13.68 9.03
C ALA A 318 6.87 -12.29 8.46
N ASP A 319 6.17 -11.86 7.42
CA ASP A 319 6.38 -10.54 6.81
C ASP A 319 5.05 -9.80 6.67
N ASN A 320 5.11 -8.48 6.84
CA ASN A 320 4.00 -7.56 6.61
C ASN A 320 4.49 -6.30 5.91
N TRP A 321 4.08 -6.11 4.67
CA TRP A 321 4.29 -4.87 3.93
C TRP A 321 3.06 -4.00 4.06
N VAL A 322 3.24 -2.80 4.60
CA VAL A 322 2.14 -1.89 4.92
C VAL A 322 2.28 -0.60 4.11
N PHE A 323 1.17 -0.15 3.55
CA PHE A 323 1.04 1.15 2.92
C PHE A 323 -0.06 1.93 3.63
N ILE A 324 0.23 3.16 3.99
CA ILE A 324 -0.73 4.09 4.60
C ILE A 324 -0.69 5.34 3.75
N ASP A 325 -1.86 5.87 3.38
CA ASP A 325 -1.97 7.15 2.70
C ASP A 325 -1.64 8.28 3.69
N LEU A 326 -0.34 8.42 3.99
CA LEU A 326 0.12 9.36 5.00
C LEU A 326 -0.11 10.80 4.56
N LEU A 327 -0.03 11.12 3.26
CA LEU A 327 -0.34 12.48 2.81
C LEU A 327 -1.81 12.82 3.02
N HIS A 328 -2.73 11.88 2.74
CA HIS A 328 -4.13 12.05 3.10
C HIS A 328 -4.29 12.26 4.63
N TRP A 329 -3.69 11.39 5.44
CA TRP A 329 -3.79 11.55 6.90
C TRP A 329 -3.25 12.90 7.39
N LEU A 330 -2.11 13.35 6.86
CA LEU A 330 -1.47 14.64 7.19
C LEU A 330 -2.34 15.83 6.75
N SER A 331 -2.96 15.77 5.56
CA SER A 331 -3.90 16.81 5.09
C SER A 331 -5.07 17.00 6.05
N LEU A 332 -5.64 15.88 6.55
CA LEU A 332 -6.70 15.93 7.57
C LEU A 332 -6.22 16.49 8.92
N GLN A 333 -4.91 16.51 9.17
CA GLN A 333 -4.31 17.16 10.35
C GLN A 333 -3.93 18.62 10.11
N GLY A 334 -4.21 19.17 8.92
CA GLY A 334 -3.84 20.53 8.54
C GLY A 334 -2.38 20.69 8.10
N LEU A 335 -1.67 19.59 7.83
CA LEU A 335 -0.33 19.64 7.22
C LEU A 335 -0.42 19.14 5.77
N GLU A 336 -0.23 20.05 4.81
CA GLU A 336 -0.15 19.76 3.38
C GLU A 336 1.32 19.62 2.94
N PRO A 337 1.89 18.41 2.82
CA PRO A 337 3.34 18.27 2.67
C PRO A 337 3.88 18.77 1.33
N LEU A 338 3.12 18.53 0.25
CA LEU A 338 3.47 19.03 -1.09
C LEU A 338 3.37 20.55 -1.17
N GLU A 339 2.35 21.16 -0.55
CA GLU A 339 2.20 22.62 -0.55
C GLU A 339 3.29 23.30 0.28
N ARG A 340 3.60 22.76 1.46
CA ARG A 340 4.72 23.23 2.28
C ARG A 340 6.03 23.18 1.50
N MET A 341 6.29 22.09 0.78
CA MET A 341 7.48 21.95 -0.07
C MET A 341 7.49 23.04 -1.16
N ARG A 342 6.37 23.30 -1.85
CA ARG A 342 6.30 24.37 -2.87
C ARG A 342 6.64 25.74 -2.29
N HIS A 343 6.15 26.08 -1.10
CA HIS A 343 6.52 27.34 -0.42
C HIS A 343 8.02 27.38 -0.06
N GLN A 344 8.56 26.29 0.50
CA GLN A 344 9.97 26.21 0.88
C GLN A 344 10.93 26.32 -0.32
N LEU A 345 10.50 25.84 -1.49
CA LEU A 345 11.25 25.93 -2.74
C LEU A 345 10.98 27.22 -3.53
N GLY A 346 10.06 28.08 -3.05
CA GLY A 346 9.69 29.32 -3.76
C GLY A 346 8.93 29.08 -5.08
N ILE A 347 8.32 27.91 -5.26
CA ILE A 347 7.48 27.60 -6.44
C ILE A 347 6.13 28.33 -6.35
N LYS A 348 5.65 28.53 -5.11
CA LYS A 348 4.46 29.34 -4.81
C LYS A 348 4.84 30.45 -3.82
N GLU A 349 4.36 31.65 -4.08
CA GLU A 349 4.47 32.78 -3.14
C GLU A 349 3.48 32.60 -1.97
N PHE A 350 3.83 33.14 -0.81
CA PHE A 350 3.02 33.10 0.42
C PHE A 350 1.76 33.98 0.35
#